data_AF-A0A969HVL8-F1
#
_entry.id   AF-A0A969HVL8-F1
#
_cell.length_a   1.000
_cell.length_b   1.000
_cell.length_c   1.000
_cell.angle_alpha   90.00
_cell.angle_beta   90.00
_cell.angle_gamma   90.00
#
_symmetry.space_group_name_H-M   'P 1'
#
loop_
_entity.id
_entity.type
_entity.pdbx_description
1 polymer ?
#
loop_
_entity_poly.entity_id
_entity_poly.type
_entity_poly.pdbx_seq_one_letter_code
_entity_poly.pdbx_strand_id
1 'polypeptide(L)'
;MPTVDEAAAELLLQALEATHLLGARTLLVGIRPALAETLIHIGADLHTIETAATLQDGLLRALNLIGRRVVTVARPTPPVA
;
A
#
# COMPACT_ATOMS: atom_id res chain seq x y z
N MET A 1 18.82 -0.71 -21.41
CA MET A 1 17.88 0.28 -20.86
C MET A 1 16.91 -0.49 -20.00
N PRO A 2 16.82 -0.24 -18.69
CA PRO A 2 15.86 -0.95 -17.84
C PRO A 2 14.46 -0.75 -18.40
N THR A 3 13.62 -1.77 -18.26
CA THR A 3 12.20 -1.63 -18.64
C THR A 3 11.53 -0.57 -17.77
N VAL A 4 10.42 0.02 -18.25
CA VAL A 4 9.67 1.01 -17.46
C VAL A 4 9.24 0.41 -16.10
N ASP A 5 8.92 -0.89 -16.07
CA ASP A 5 8.55 -1.60 -14.85
C ASP A 5 9.74 -1.80 -13.89
N GLU A 6 10.96 -2.03 -14.38
CA GLU A 6 12.18 -2.09 -13.54
C GLU A 6 12.45 -0.75 -12.86
N ALA A 7 12.40 0.36 -13.61
CA ALA A 7 12.62 1.69 -13.04
C ALA A 7 11.55 2.04 -11.98
N ALA A 8 10.29 1.63 -12.20
CA ALA A 8 9.22 1.79 -11.22
C ALA A 8 9.47 0.93 -9.97
N ALA A 9 9.93 -0.31 -10.13
CA ALA A 9 10.24 -1.21 -9.03
C ALA A 9 11.39 -0.67 -8.16
N GLU A 10 12.49 -0.20 -8.76
CA GLU A 10 13.60 0.43 -8.04
C GLU A 10 13.14 1.63 -7.21
N LEU A 11 12.34 2.52 -7.79
CA LEU A 11 11.81 3.68 -7.08
C LEU A 11 10.90 3.28 -5.90
N LEU A 12 10.07 2.25 -6.08
CA LEU A 12 9.22 1.72 -5.01
C LEU A 12 10.04 1.18 -3.84
N LEU A 13 11.13 0.46 -4.12
CA LEU A 13 12.02 -0.05 -3.07
C LEU A 13 12.70 1.08 -2.30
N GLN A 14 13.22 2.09 -3.01
CA GLN A 14 13.81 3.27 -2.36
C GLN A 14 12.81 4.00 -1.46
N ALA A 15 11.56 4.14 -1.91
CA ALA A 15 10.50 4.76 -1.10
C ALA A 15 10.15 3.91 0.14
N LEU A 16 10.09 2.58 -0.01
CA LEU A 16 9.84 1.66 1.10
C LEU A 16 10.95 1.71 2.15
N GLU A 17 12.22 1.68 1.72
CA GLU A 17 13.36 1.81 2.63
C GLU A 17 13.37 3.17 3.34
N ALA A 18 13.19 4.27 2.59
CA ALA A 18 13.15 5.60 3.17
C ALA A 18 12.03 5.75 4.21
N THR A 19 10.83 5.24 3.92
CA THR A 19 9.71 5.26 4.88
C THR A 19 9.97 4.38 6.11
N HIS A 20 10.64 3.24 5.94
CA HIS A 20 11.04 2.38 7.05
C HIS A 20 12.04 3.09 7.98
N LEU A 21 13.01 3.82 7.42
CA LEU A 21 13.95 4.64 8.18
C LEU A 21 13.26 5.76 8.99
N LEU A 22 12.11 6.24 8.53
CA LEU A 22 11.28 7.21 9.26
C LEU A 22 10.41 6.57 10.36
N GLY A 23 10.49 5.25 10.53
CA GLY A 23 9.65 4.50 11.48
C GLY A 23 8.19 4.36 11.03
N ALA A 24 7.90 4.60 9.75
CA ALA A 24 6.58 4.40 9.19
C ALA A 24 6.38 2.94 8.77
N ARG A 25 5.13 2.45 8.91
CA ARG A 25 4.71 1.16 8.36
C ARG A 25 4.05 1.39 7.01
N THR A 26 4.47 0.63 6.01
CA THR A 26 3.98 0.74 4.62
C THR A 26 3.25 -0.53 4.20
N LEU A 27 2.21 -0.36 3.38
CA LEU A 27 1.51 -1.45 2.71
C LEU A 27 1.57 -1.25 1.20
N LEU A 28 1.94 -2.28 0.48
CA LEU A 28 1.94 -2.29 -0.98
C LEU A 28 0.61 -2.87 -1.49
N VAL A 29 -0.12 -2.10 -2.29
CA VAL A 29 -1.49 -2.46 -2.68
C VAL A 29 -1.67 -2.42 -4.20
N GLY A 30 -2.47 -3.34 -4.73
CA GLY A 30 -2.86 -3.30 -6.15
C GLY A 30 -1.71 -3.49 -7.14
N ILE A 31 -0.62 -4.13 -6.71
CA ILE A 31 0.51 -4.46 -7.59
C ILE A 31 0.11 -5.51 -8.63
N ARG A 32 0.46 -5.24 -9.89
CA ARG A 32 0.26 -6.19 -11.00
C ARG A 32 1.23 -7.38 -10.84
N PRO A 33 0.84 -8.60 -11.27
CA PRO A 33 1.73 -9.77 -11.20
C PRO A 33 3.11 -9.54 -11.85
N ALA A 34 3.15 -8.89 -13.01
CA ALA A 34 4.41 -8.57 -13.70
C ALA A 34 5.35 -7.69 -12.85
N LEU A 35 4.81 -6.68 -12.15
CA LEU A 35 5.61 -5.82 -11.29
C LEU A 35 6.08 -6.56 -10.03
N ALA A 36 5.26 -7.46 -9.50
CA ALA A 36 5.64 -8.32 -8.38
C ALA A 36 6.80 -9.25 -8.77
N GLU A 37 6.77 -9.82 -9.98
CA GLU A 37 7.86 -10.62 -10.52
C GLU A 37 9.14 -9.79 -10.68
N THR A 38 9.05 -8.57 -11.22
CA THR A 38 10.18 -7.65 -11.33
C THR A 38 10.79 -7.33 -9.96
N LEU A 39 9.96 -7.04 -8.95
CA LEU A 39 10.42 -6.77 -7.58
C LEU A 39 11.21 -7.96 -7.01
N ILE A 40 10.72 -9.19 -7.21
CA ILE A 40 11.43 -10.41 -6.79
C ILE A 40 12.76 -10.55 -7.54
N HIS A 41 12.75 -10.30 -8.85
CA HIS A 41 13.94 -10.42 -9.70
C HIS A 41 15.07 -9.47 -9.31
N ILE A 42 14.74 -8.23 -8.92
CA ILE A 42 15.72 -7.23 -8.48
C ILE A 42 16.16 -7.40 -7.02
N GLY A 43 15.66 -8.43 -6.32
CA GLY A 43 16.09 -8.79 -4.97
C GLY A 43 15.29 -8.13 -3.84
N ALA A 44 14.07 -7.65 -4.09
CA ALA A 44 13.19 -7.15 -3.05
C ALA A 44 12.79 -8.25 -2.06
N ASP A 45 13.03 -8.05 -0.76
CA ASP A 45 12.48 -8.92 0.27
C ASP A 45 11.02 -8.54 0.59
N LEU A 46 10.10 -9.15 -0.16
CA LEU A 46 8.67 -8.95 0.01
C LEU A 46 8.10 -9.56 1.30
N HIS A 47 8.87 -10.36 2.07
CA HIS A 47 8.39 -10.87 3.37
C HIS A 47 8.28 -9.77 4.43
N THR A 48 9.08 -8.72 4.29
CA THR A 48 9.07 -7.55 5.19
C THR A 48 7.98 -6.54 4.83
N ILE A 49 7.39 -6.66 3.63
CA ILE A 49 6.44 -5.70 3.08
C ILE A 49 5.04 -6.29 3.19
N GLU A 50 4.18 -5.66 3.99
CA GLU A 50 2.76 -6.02 4.03
C GLU A 50 2.10 -5.72 2.68
N THR A 51 1.32 -6.66 2.14
CA THR A 51 0.65 -6.51 0.83
C THR A 51 -0.87 -6.68 0.91
N ALA A 52 -1.58 -6.03 -0.02
CA ALA A 52 -3.02 -6.26 -0.22
C ALA A 52 -3.41 -6.21 -1.71
N ALA A 53 -4.45 -6.95 -2.07
CA ALA A 53 -4.92 -7.02 -3.46
C ALA A 53 -5.50 -5.69 -3.97
N THR A 54 -6.16 -4.93 -3.09
CA THR A 54 -6.83 -3.68 -3.44
C THR A 54 -6.48 -2.56 -2.47
N LEU A 55 -6.65 -1.31 -2.92
CA LEU A 55 -6.53 -0.14 -2.05
C LEU A 55 -7.54 -0.19 -0.89
N GLN A 56 -8.76 -0.67 -1.14
CA GLN A 56 -9.78 -0.81 -0.11
C GLN A 56 -9.31 -1.74 1.01
N ASP A 57 -8.83 -2.93 0.66
CA ASP A 57 -8.33 -3.90 1.63
C ASP A 57 -7.12 -3.36 2.39
N GLY A 58 -6.19 -2.72 1.68
CA GLY A 58 -5.00 -2.12 2.29
C GLY A 58 -5.34 -0.98 3.24
N LEU A 59 -6.31 -0.12 2.88
CA LEU A 59 -6.76 0.97 3.74
C LEU A 59 -7.44 0.45 5.01
N LEU A 60 -8.29 -0.57 4.89
CA LEU A 60 -8.92 -1.20 6.05
C LEU A 60 -7.87 -1.81 6.98
N ARG A 61 -6.85 -2.49 6.44
CA ARG A 61 -5.72 -3.01 7.21
C ARG A 61 -4.93 -1.89 7.90
N ALA A 62 -4.58 -0.84 7.17
CA ALA A 62 -3.84 0.30 7.71
C ALA A 62 -4.59 0.98 8.87
N LEU A 63 -5.90 1.18 8.74
CA LEU A 63 -6.73 1.72 9.81
C LEU A 63 -6.76 0.79 11.04
N ASN A 64 -6.91 -0.53 10.82
CA ASN A 64 -6.89 -1.50 11.91
C ASN A 64 -5.55 -1.50 12.67
N LEU A 65 -4.41 -1.34 11.97
CA LEU A 65 -3.08 -1.25 12.60
C LEU A 65 -2.95 -0.07 13.58
N ILE A 66 -3.70 1.01 13.36
CA ILE A 66 -3.72 2.19 14.24
C ILE A 66 -4.97 2.24 15.13
N GLY A 67 -5.68 1.12 15.29
CA GLY A 67 -6.86 1.01 16.15
C GLY A 67 -8.06 1.84 15.66
N ARG A 68 -8.14 2.10 14.35
CA ARG A 68 -9.25 2.81 13.70
C ARG A 68 -10.06 1.84 12.86
N ARG A 69 -11.35 2.14 12.65
CA ARG A 69 -12.22 1.41 11.72
C ARG A 69 -13.05 2.39 10.91
N VAL A 70 -13.37 2.03 9.68
CA VAL A 70 -14.36 2.76 8.88
C VAL A 70 -15.75 2.48 9.43
N VAL A 71 -16.54 3.52 9.65
CA VAL A 71 -17.95 3.42 10.03
C VAL A 71 -18.81 4.16 9.01
N THR A 72 -19.99 3.65 8.73
CA THR A 72 -20.97 4.36 7.91
C THR A 72 -21.56 5.49 8.74
N VAL A 73 -21.40 6.72 8.28
CA VAL A 73 -22.05 7.89 8.89
C VAL A 73 -23.46 7.99 8.30
N ALA A 74 -24.49 7.89 9.13
CA ALA A 74 -25.86 8.17 8.70
C ALA A 74 -25.95 9.63 8.27
N ARG A 75 -26.46 9.89 7.06
CA ARG A 75 -26.68 11.25 6.57
C ARG A 75 -27.67 11.95 7.53
N PRO A 76 -27.31 13.09 8.15
CA PRO A 76 -28.25 13.81 9.00
C PRO A 76 -29.48 14.20 8.16
N THR A 77 -30.65 13.85 8.67
CA THR A 77 -31.93 14.19 8.03
C THR A 77 -32.05 15.71 8.05
N PRO A 78 -32.24 16.39 6.90
CA PRO A 78 -32.43 17.83 6.90
C PRO A 78 -33.66 18.18 7.75
N PRO A 79 -33.59 19.23 8.59
CA PRO A 79 -34.74 19.66 9.37
C PRO A 79 -35.87 20.01 8.41
N VAL A 80 -37.01 19.33 8.57
CA VAL A 80 -38.23 19.60 7.81
C VAL A 80 -38.72 20.98 8.26
N ALA A 81 -38.74 21.95 7.34
CA ALA A 81 -39.36 23.26 7.53
C ALA A 81 -40.63 23.34 6.69
#